data_AF-A0A8H9Z553-F1
#
_entry.id   AF-A0A8H9Z553-F1
#
_cell.length_a   1.000
_cell.length_b   1.000
_cell.length_c   1.000
_cell.angle_alpha   90.00
_cell.angle_beta   90.00
_cell.angle_gamma   90.00
#
_symmetry.space_group_name_H-M   'P 1'
#
loop_
_entity.id
_entity.type
_entity.pdbx_description
1 polymer ?
#
loop_
_entity_poly.entity_id
_entity_poly.type
_entity_poly.pdbx_seq_one_letter_code
_entity_poly.pdbx_strand_id
1 'polypeptide(L)'
;LFDAATIERMARHWQNLLQAMVADQQQNIGQLNLLDRDEQQHILQLWDRTDSGFPATRLVHELFADRAAENPNAVAVKFDAQTLSYGQLDSQANRLAHALIARGVGPEVRVAIAMPRSAESMVAFLAVMKAGGVYVPLDIEYPRDRLLYMMQDSRAQLLLTHTRALQQLPIPDGLDSLAIDRTEDWSDYSDTAPHVELDGDNLAYVIYTSGSTGMPKGVAVSHGPLVAHIIATGERYETSPADCELHFMSFAFDGAHEGWMHPLINGASVLIRDDSLWLPEYTYEQMHRHNVTMAVFPPVYLQQLAEHAERDGNPPAVRVYCFGGDAVAQASYDLAWRALKPTYLFNGYGPTETVVTPLLWKARKGDPCGAVYAPIGTLLGNRSGYVLDSQLNLQPIGVAGELYLGGEGVARGYLERPAL
;
A
#
# COMPACT_ATOMS: atom_id res chain seq x y z
N LEU A 1 16.55 -31.21 17.86
CA LEU A 1 15.15 -31.22 17.39
C LEU A 1 14.34 -30.19 18.16
N PHE A 2 14.39 -30.16 19.49
CA PHE A 2 13.77 -29.11 20.31
C PHE A 2 14.78 -28.54 21.31
N ASP A 3 14.64 -27.25 21.63
CA ASP A 3 15.27 -26.66 22.82
C ASP A 3 14.46 -26.99 24.09
N ALA A 4 15.06 -26.76 25.26
CA ALA A 4 14.41 -27.06 26.54
C ALA A 4 13.11 -26.28 26.71
N ALA A 5 13.11 -24.99 26.34
CA ALA A 5 11.94 -24.11 26.45
C ALA A 5 10.73 -24.60 25.63
N THR A 6 10.98 -25.19 24.45
CA THR A 6 9.92 -25.77 23.61
C THR A 6 9.32 -27.01 24.27
N ILE A 7 10.14 -27.90 24.83
CA ILE A 7 9.64 -29.09 25.54
C ILE A 7 8.84 -28.71 26.78
N GLU A 8 9.29 -27.73 27.55
CA GLU A 8 8.56 -27.21 28.72
C GLU A 8 7.20 -26.63 28.32
N ARG A 9 7.14 -25.88 27.21
CA ARG A 9 5.89 -25.35 26.66
C ARG A 9 4.94 -26.46 26.24
N MET A 10 5.43 -27.44 25.48
CA MET A 10 4.62 -28.61 25.07
C MET A 10 4.10 -29.41 26.27
N ALA A 11 4.89 -29.54 27.35
CA ALA A 11 4.45 -30.23 28.56
C ALA A 11 3.31 -29.47 29.26
N ARG A 12 3.36 -28.13 29.32
CA ARG A 12 2.26 -27.32 29.85
C ARG A 12 1.00 -27.47 29.02
N HIS A 13 1.12 -27.42 27.69
CA HIS A 13 0.00 -27.64 26.76
C HIS A 13 -0.67 -29.01 27.00
N TRP A 14 0.14 -30.06 27.13
CA TRP A 14 -0.36 -31.41 27.40
C TRP A 14 -1.09 -31.50 28.74
N GLN A 15 -0.54 -30.90 29.80
CA GLN A 15 -1.18 -30.86 31.11
C GLN A 15 -2.51 -30.11 31.07
N ASN A 16 -2.58 -28.98 30.37
CA ASN A 16 -3.79 -28.18 30.22
C ASN A 16 -4.90 -28.97 29.50
N LEU A 17 -4.56 -29.66 28.41
CA LEU A 17 -5.50 -30.54 27.71
C LEU A 17 -6.03 -31.67 28.61
N LEU A 18 -5.13 -32.37 29.33
CA LEU A 18 -5.54 -33.46 30.22
C LEU A 18 -6.45 -32.99 31.34
N GLN A 19 -6.17 -31.81 31.92
CA GLN A 19 -7.02 -31.20 32.95
C GLN A 19 -8.41 -30.88 32.38
N ALA A 20 -8.49 -30.30 31.18
CA ALA A 20 -9.76 -30.00 30.52
C ALA A 20 -10.59 -31.27 30.25
N MET A 21 -9.96 -32.33 29.73
CA MET A 21 -10.62 -33.62 29.46
C MET A 21 -11.17 -34.28 30.73
N VAL A 22 -10.48 -34.13 31.87
CA VAL A 22 -10.95 -34.66 33.17
C VAL A 22 -12.08 -33.83 33.73
N ALA A 23 -12.06 -32.51 33.52
CA ALA A 23 -13.07 -31.58 34.02
C ALA A 23 -14.43 -31.74 33.30
N ASP A 24 -14.42 -31.99 31.99
CA ASP A 24 -15.63 -32.26 31.20
C ASP A 24 -15.39 -33.34 30.13
N GLN A 25 -15.92 -34.54 30.40
CA GLN A 25 -15.78 -35.70 29.51
C GLN A 25 -16.69 -35.66 28.28
N GLN A 26 -17.65 -34.73 28.22
CA GLN A 26 -18.56 -34.57 27.08
C GLN A 26 -18.13 -33.43 26.13
N GLN A 27 -17.06 -32.70 26.47
CA GLN A 27 -16.56 -31.60 25.67
C GLN A 27 -16.04 -32.10 24.31
N ASN A 28 -16.39 -31.38 23.24
CA ASN A 28 -15.87 -31.68 21.91
C ASN A 28 -14.36 -31.44 21.87
N ILE A 29 -13.61 -32.32 21.22
CA ILE A 29 -12.14 -32.23 21.11
C ILE A 29 -11.71 -30.85 20.58
N GLY A 30 -12.44 -30.30 19.61
CA GLY A 30 -12.11 -29.00 19.02
C GLY A 30 -12.35 -27.77 19.91
N GLN A 31 -12.97 -27.97 21.08
CA GLN A 31 -13.18 -26.91 22.07
C GLN A 31 -12.17 -27.01 23.24
N LEU A 32 -11.29 -28.01 23.23
CA LEU A 32 -10.25 -28.15 24.24
C LEU A 32 -9.15 -27.13 23.98
N ASN A 33 -8.97 -26.21 24.93
CA ASN A 33 -7.93 -25.20 24.82
C ASN A 33 -6.56 -25.84 25.04
N LEU A 34 -5.69 -25.76 24.03
CA LEU A 34 -4.30 -26.18 24.13
C LEU A 34 -3.51 -25.22 25.02
N LEU A 35 -3.71 -23.93 24.81
CA LEU A 35 -3.06 -22.85 25.53
C LEU A 35 -3.70 -22.65 26.90
N ASP A 36 -2.88 -22.43 27.92
CA ASP A 36 -3.38 -21.91 29.19
C ASP A 36 -3.74 -20.42 29.06
N ARG A 37 -4.42 -19.88 30.09
CA ARG A 37 -4.91 -18.49 30.07
C ARG A 37 -3.78 -17.47 29.95
N ASP A 38 -2.64 -17.74 30.57
CA ASP A 38 -1.52 -16.81 30.62
C ASP A 38 -0.83 -16.73 29.24
N GLU A 39 -0.63 -17.89 28.59
CA GLU A 39 -0.08 -17.95 27.24
C GLU A 39 -1.04 -17.35 26.21
N GLN A 40 -2.35 -17.60 26.35
CA GLN A 40 -3.37 -16.99 25.50
C GLN A 40 -3.33 -15.46 25.63
N GLN A 41 -3.33 -14.92 26.86
CA GLN A 41 -3.27 -13.49 27.09
C GLN A 41 -1.97 -12.88 26.56
N HIS A 42 -0.84 -13.57 26.71
CA HIS A 42 0.43 -13.13 26.17
C HIS A 42 0.40 -13.02 24.64
N ILE A 43 -0.13 -14.03 23.94
CA ILE A 43 -0.27 -14.02 22.48
C ILE A 43 -1.19 -12.88 22.05
N LEU A 44 -2.34 -12.71 22.70
CA LEU A 44 -3.28 -11.61 22.38
C LEU A 44 -2.59 -10.24 22.53
N GLN A 45 -1.81 -10.00 23.58
CA GLN A 45 -1.11 -8.74 23.79
C GLN A 45 -0.01 -8.44 22.75
N LEU A 46 0.61 -9.47 22.17
CA LEU A 46 1.60 -9.29 21.10
C LEU A 46 0.97 -8.87 19.78
N TRP A 47 -0.28 -9.30 19.57
CA TRP A 47 -0.92 -9.37 18.27
C TRP A 47 -2.22 -8.57 18.17
N ASP A 48 -2.60 -7.89 19.24
CA ASP A 48 -3.70 -6.93 19.29
C ASP A 48 -3.16 -5.54 19.64
N ARG A 49 -3.17 -4.64 18.66
CA ARG A 49 -2.74 -3.25 18.80
C ARG A 49 -3.90 -2.28 18.56
N THR A 50 -5.14 -2.69 18.72
CA THR A 50 -6.28 -1.78 18.47
C THR A 50 -6.37 -0.63 19.48
N ASP A 51 -5.74 -0.76 20.64
CA ASP A 51 -5.76 0.27 21.70
C ASP A 51 -4.71 1.38 21.53
N SER A 52 -3.85 1.35 20.51
CA SER A 52 -2.82 2.39 20.33
C SER A 52 -3.37 3.76 19.91
N GLY A 53 -4.68 3.89 19.68
CA GLY A 53 -5.41 5.16 19.58
C GLY A 53 -4.96 5.99 18.38
N PHE A 54 -5.66 5.85 17.25
CA PHE A 54 -5.41 6.67 16.08
C PHE A 54 -6.68 7.46 15.73
N PRO A 55 -6.77 8.72 16.17
CA PRO A 55 -7.85 9.59 15.72
C PRO A 55 -7.49 10.07 14.31
N ALA A 56 -7.99 9.40 13.28
CA ALA A 56 -7.89 9.83 11.88
C ALA A 56 -8.73 11.10 11.65
N THR A 57 -8.31 12.23 12.23
CA THR A 57 -9.04 13.51 12.14
C THR A 57 -8.81 14.25 10.83
N ARG A 58 -7.79 13.85 10.07
CA ARG A 58 -7.42 14.41 8.77
C ARG A 58 -7.18 13.28 7.79
N LEU A 59 -7.53 13.50 6.53
CA LEU A 59 -7.37 12.57 5.42
C LEU A 59 -6.08 12.86 4.64
N VAL A 60 -5.62 11.90 3.84
CA VAL A 60 -4.35 11.99 3.09
C VAL A 60 -4.22 13.29 2.28
N HIS A 61 -5.25 13.66 1.53
CA HIS A 61 -5.22 14.86 0.68
C HIS A 61 -5.19 16.17 1.47
N GLU A 62 -5.66 16.14 2.72
CA GLU A 62 -5.61 17.28 3.63
C GLU A 62 -4.22 17.42 4.25
N LEU A 63 -3.60 16.31 4.66
CA LEU A 63 -2.21 16.30 5.14
C LEU A 63 -1.23 16.74 4.03
N PHE A 64 -1.50 16.35 2.78
CA PHE A 64 -0.77 16.86 1.64
C PHE A 64 -0.95 18.39 1.48
N ALA A 65 -2.18 18.90 1.59
CA ALA A 65 -2.46 20.33 1.48
C ALA A 65 -1.76 21.14 2.58
N ASP A 66 -1.65 20.59 3.80
CA ASP A 66 -0.87 21.21 4.89
C ASP A 66 0.60 21.37 4.47
N ARG A 67 1.22 20.34 3.88
CA ARG A 67 2.61 20.43 3.35
C ARG A 67 2.75 21.43 2.22
N ALA A 68 1.75 21.52 1.34
CA ALA A 68 1.74 22.50 0.27
C ALA A 68 1.64 23.94 0.76
N ALA A 69 0.90 24.18 1.85
CA ALA A 69 0.84 25.47 2.50
C ALA A 69 2.14 25.81 3.26
N GLU A 70 2.74 24.83 3.93
CA GLU A 70 3.99 25.00 4.68
C GLU A 70 5.19 25.32 3.79
N ASN A 71 5.34 24.62 2.66
CA ASN A 71 6.48 24.80 1.75
C ASN A 71 6.08 24.63 0.27
N PRO A 72 5.40 25.64 -0.32
CA PRO A 72 4.85 25.55 -1.67
C PRO A 72 5.91 25.41 -2.78
N ASN A 73 7.15 25.82 -2.51
CA ASN A 73 8.25 25.79 -3.48
C ASN A 73 9.07 24.49 -3.43
N ALA A 74 8.87 23.63 -2.41
CA ALA A 74 9.51 22.33 -2.37
C ALA A 74 9.05 21.45 -3.53
N VAL A 75 9.95 20.60 -4.04
CA VAL A 75 9.65 19.65 -5.11
C VAL A 75 8.78 18.52 -4.55
N ALA A 76 7.60 18.32 -5.11
CA ALA A 76 6.71 17.20 -4.78
C ALA A 76 6.92 16.03 -5.75
N VAL A 77 6.88 16.30 -7.05
CA VAL A 77 6.88 15.26 -8.09
C VAL A 77 7.94 15.56 -9.13
N LYS A 78 8.70 14.53 -9.51
CA LYS A 78 9.67 14.54 -10.61
C LYS A 78 9.23 13.50 -11.64
N PHE A 79 9.18 13.88 -12.91
CA PHE A 79 8.87 12.98 -14.02
C PHE A 79 9.64 13.45 -15.26
N ASP A 80 10.57 12.62 -15.75
CA ASP A 80 11.50 13.00 -16.82
C ASP A 80 12.17 14.36 -16.54
N ALA A 81 12.08 15.33 -17.46
CA ALA A 81 12.60 16.69 -17.28
C ALA A 81 11.64 17.62 -16.50
N GLN A 82 10.42 17.16 -16.22
CA GLN A 82 9.39 17.94 -15.56
C GLN A 82 9.48 17.79 -14.04
N THR A 83 9.12 18.86 -13.34
CA THR A 83 9.05 18.88 -11.88
C THR A 83 7.84 19.73 -11.48
N LEU A 84 7.04 19.22 -10.55
CA LEU A 84 5.98 19.97 -9.90
C LEU A 84 6.38 20.25 -8.46
N SER A 85 6.31 21.51 -8.06
CA SER A 85 6.37 21.87 -6.65
C SER A 85 5.09 21.47 -5.92
N TYR A 86 5.13 21.40 -4.60
CA TYR A 86 3.96 21.16 -3.77
C TYR A 86 2.82 22.15 -4.06
N GLY A 87 3.13 23.45 -4.16
CA GLY A 87 2.13 24.48 -4.46
C GLY A 87 1.54 24.36 -5.86
N GLN A 88 2.35 23.98 -6.85
CA GLN A 88 1.87 23.75 -8.22
C GLN A 88 0.96 22.52 -8.28
N LEU A 89 1.37 21.43 -7.64
CA LEU A 89 0.60 20.19 -7.58
C LEU A 89 -0.74 20.41 -6.86
N ASP A 90 -0.73 21.10 -5.72
CA ASP A 90 -1.94 21.41 -4.96
C ASP A 90 -2.89 22.32 -5.74
N SER A 91 -2.38 23.41 -6.33
CA SER A 91 -3.17 24.34 -7.14
C SER A 91 -3.83 23.63 -8.33
N GLN A 92 -3.08 22.81 -9.08
CA GLN A 92 -3.62 22.05 -10.20
C GLN A 92 -4.66 21.03 -9.74
N ALA A 93 -4.39 20.31 -8.64
CA ALA A 93 -5.31 19.34 -8.07
C ALA A 93 -6.61 20.00 -7.57
N ASN A 94 -6.53 21.20 -6.98
CA ASN A 94 -7.70 21.97 -6.55
C ASN A 94 -8.55 22.41 -7.75
N ARG A 95 -7.94 22.95 -8.81
CA ARG A 95 -8.64 23.35 -10.04
C ARG A 95 -9.37 22.17 -10.68
N LEU A 96 -8.66 21.05 -10.83
CA LEU A 96 -9.25 19.83 -11.35
C LEU A 96 -10.35 19.30 -10.41
N ALA A 97 -10.17 19.32 -9.09
CA ALA A 97 -11.20 18.89 -8.14
C ALA A 97 -12.50 19.69 -8.27
N HIS A 98 -12.44 21.02 -8.43
CA HIS A 98 -13.63 21.83 -8.71
C HIS A 98 -14.30 21.45 -10.04
N ALA A 99 -13.51 21.16 -11.07
CA ALA A 99 -14.04 20.70 -12.35
C ALA A 99 -14.70 19.31 -12.25
N LEU A 100 -14.18 18.43 -11.39
CA LEU A 100 -14.77 17.12 -11.07
C LEU A 100 -16.08 17.29 -10.29
N ILE A 101 -16.10 18.15 -9.28
CA ILE A 101 -17.33 18.47 -8.50
C ILE A 101 -18.42 19.03 -9.42
N ALA A 102 -18.07 19.93 -10.34
CA ALA A 102 -19.02 20.46 -11.33
C ALA A 102 -19.58 19.38 -12.28
N ARG A 103 -18.90 18.23 -12.39
CA ARG A 103 -19.33 17.05 -13.16
C ARG A 103 -19.99 15.98 -12.28
N GLY A 104 -20.31 16.30 -11.02
CA GLY A 104 -21.04 15.41 -10.11
C GLY A 104 -20.16 14.48 -9.28
N VAL A 105 -18.84 14.65 -9.27
CA VAL A 105 -17.96 13.90 -8.36
C VAL A 105 -18.13 14.43 -6.92
N GLY A 106 -18.26 13.49 -6.00
CA GLY A 106 -18.44 13.72 -4.56
C GLY A 106 -18.25 12.41 -3.78
N PRO A 107 -18.60 12.39 -2.48
CA PRO A 107 -18.51 11.19 -1.65
C PRO A 107 -19.13 9.95 -2.33
N GLU A 108 -18.41 8.82 -2.32
CA GLU A 108 -18.80 7.53 -2.92
C GLU A 108 -18.93 7.52 -4.47
N VAL A 109 -18.69 8.64 -5.14
CA VAL A 109 -18.68 8.70 -6.62
C VAL A 109 -17.33 8.21 -7.14
N ARG A 110 -17.37 7.15 -7.95
CA ARG A 110 -16.16 6.52 -8.50
C ARG A 110 -15.70 7.20 -9.78
N VAL A 111 -14.40 7.44 -9.87
CA VAL A 111 -13.72 8.04 -11.01
C VAL A 111 -12.63 7.08 -11.47
N ALA A 112 -12.77 6.52 -12.68
CA ALA A 112 -11.73 5.69 -13.27
C ALA A 112 -10.56 6.58 -13.70
N ILE A 113 -9.33 6.12 -13.45
CA ILE A 113 -8.11 6.80 -13.91
C ILE A 113 -7.34 5.79 -14.75
N ALA A 114 -7.35 5.99 -16.06
CA ALA A 114 -6.64 5.13 -17.02
C ALA A 114 -5.78 6.01 -17.93
N MET A 115 -4.51 6.19 -17.57
CA MET A 115 -3.59 7.03 -18.33
C MET A 115 -2.14 6.55 -18.21
N PRO A 116 -1.30 6.90 -19.19
CA PRO A 116 0.14 6.77 -19.06
C PRO A 116 0.65 7.50 -17.82
N ARG A 117 1.71 6.98 -17.20
CA ARG A 117 2.38 7.66 -16.09
C ARG A 117 2.88 9.03 -16.52
N SER A 118 2.63 10.03 -15.67
CA SER A 118 3.10 11.39 -15.86
C SER A 118 3.04 12.18 -14.55
N ALA A 119 3.52 13.43 -14.55
CA ALA A 119 3.33 14.32 -13.41
C ALA A 119 1.84 14.63 -13.16
N GLU A 120 1.06 14.77 -14.25
CA GLU A 120 -0.38 15.02 -14.21
C GLU A 120 -1.19 13.84 -13.66
N SER A 121 -0.65 12.61 -13.70
CA SER A 121 -1.28 11.48 -13.00
C SER A 121 -1.45 11.77 -11.51
N MET A 122 -0.49 12.45 -10.87
CA MET A 122 -0.60 12.84 -9.45
C MET A 122 -1.66 13.92 -9.22
N VAL A 123 -1.79 14.85 -10.17
CA VAL A 123 -2.87 15.84 -10.16
C VAL A 123 -4.21 15.12 -10.18
N ALA A 124 -4.39 14.10 -11.02
CA ALA A 124 -5.63 13.34 -11.13
C ALA A 124 -6.01 12.61 -9.83
N PHE A 125 -5.07 11.86 -9.22
CA PHE A 125 -5.33 11.15 -7.96
C PHE A 125 -5.70 12.12 -6.83
N LEU A 126 -4.91 13.18 -6.64
CA LEU A 126 -5.18 14.18 -5.61
C LEU A 126 -6.50 14.94 -5.86
N ALA A 127 -6.81 15.26 -7.12
CA ALA A 127 -8.05 15.94 -7.47
C ALA A 127 -9.28 15.11 -7.17
N VAL A 128 -9.26 13.79 -7.45
CA VAL A 128 -10.36 12.89 -7.10
C VAL A 128 -10.54 12.83 -5.58
N MET A 129 -9.46 12.69 -4.81
CA MET A 129 -9.54 12.69 -3.35
C MET A 129 -10.08 14.02 -2.80
N LYS A 130 -9.61 15.17 -3.33
CA LYS A 130 -10.06 16.51 -2.93
C LYS A 130 -11.51 16.79 -3.33
N ALA A 131 -12.00 16.21 -4.43
CA ALA A 131 -13.40 16.25 -4.80
C ALA A 131 -14.28 15.35 -3.92
N GLY A 132 -13.69 14.54 -3.03
CA GLY A 132 -14.37 13.52 -2.23
C GLY A 132 -14.74 12.26 -3.01
N GLY A 133 -14.25 12.13 -4.25
CA GLY A 133 -14.48 10.96 -5.08
C GLY A 133 -13.59 9.78 -4.71
N VAL A 134 -13.92 8.64 -5.31
CA VAL A 134 -13.24 7.36 -5.14
C VAL A 134 -12.48 7.05 -6.42
N TYR A 135 -11.15 7.09 -6.41
CA TYR A 135 -10.42 6.77 -7.65
C TYR A 135 -10.37 5.26 -7.88
N VAL A 136 -10.42 4.85 -9.16
CA VAL A 136 -10.26 3.48 -9.60
C VAL A 136 -9.11 3.45 -10.61
N PRO A 137 -7.88 3.11 -10.19
CA PRO A 137 -6.73 3.13 -11.07
C PRO A 137 -6.75 1.92 -12.00
N LEU A 138 -6.59 2.17 -13.30
CA LEU A 138 -6.61 1.15 -14.34
C LEU A 138 -5.30 1.24 -15.14
N ASP A 139 -4.60 0.11 -15.24
CA ASP A 139 -3.39 0.01 -16.05
C ASP A 139 -3.75 -0.07 -17.54
N ILE A 140 -3.33 0.92 -18.31
CA ILE A 140 -3.64 1.00 -19.75
C ILE A 140 -3.01 -0.14 -20.56
N GLU A 141 -2.00 -0.83 -20.01
CA GLU A 141 -1.37 -1.99 -20.64
C GLU A 141 -2.18 -3.28 -20.46
N TYR A 142 -3.24 -3.27 -19.65
CA TYR A 142 -4.10 -4.43 -19.48
C TYR A 142 -4.86 -4.79 -20.77
N PRO A 143 -5.18 -6.08 -20.98
CA PRO A 143 -5.99 -6.50 -22.11
C PRO A 143 -7.31 -5.73 -22.19
N ARG A 144 -7.74 -5.40 -23.41
CA ARG A 144 -8.94 -4.61 -23.69
C ARG A 144 -10.17 -5.11 -22.93
N ASP A 145 -10.44 -6.42 -22.96
CA ASP A 145 -11.61 -6.99 -22.29
C ASP A 145 -11.55 -6.87 -20.77
N ARG A 146 -10.34 -6.91 -20.20
CA ARG A 146 -10.11 -6.71 -18.77
C ARG A 146 -10.39 -5.27 -18.36
N LEU A 147 -9.90 -4.29 -19.14
CA LEU A 147 -10.17 -2.87 -18.92
C LEU A 147 -11.67 -2.56 -19.02
N LEU A 148 -12.34 -3.07 -20.07
CA LEU A 148 -13.78 -2.89 -20.26
C LEU A 148 -14.56 -3.44 -19.07
N TYR A 149 -14.24 -4.66 -18.63
CA TYR A 149 -14.87 -5.27 -17.46
C TYR A 149 -14.66 -4.41 -16.20
N MET A 150 -13.43 -3.96 -15.92
CA MET A 150 -13.14 -3.15 -14.72
C MET A 150 -13.86 -1.79 -14.76
N MET A 151 -13.93 -1.13 -15.92
CA MET A 151 -14.68 0.12 -16.09
C MET A 151 -16.19 -0.10 -15.83
N GLN A 152 -16.77 -1.20 -16.31
CA GLN A 152 -18.18 -1.52 -16.10
C GLN A 152 -18.49 -1.95 -14.66
N ASP A 153 -17.72 -2.89 -14.10
CA ASP A 153 -17.92 -3.43 -12.75
C ASP A 153 -17.71 -2.36 -11.68
N SER A 154 -16.76 -1.44 -11.91
CA SER A 154 -16.50 -0.34 -10.97
C SER A 154 -17.65 0.66 -10.89
N ARG A 155 -18.54 0.71 -11.89
CA ARG A 155 -19.58 1.75 -12.03
C ARG A 155 -19.03 3.17 -11.84
N ALA A 156 -17.82 3.41 -12.36
CA ALA A 156 -17.28 4.76 -12.44
C ALA A 156 -18.24 5.66 -13.22
N GLN A 157 -18.41 6.90 -12.78
CA GLN A 157 -19.25 7.89 -13.46
C GLN A 157 -18.44 8.77 -14.42
N LEU A 158 -17.12 8.80 -14.25
CA LEU A 158 -16.21 9.58 -15.05
C LEU A 158 -14.90 8.82 -15.25
N LEU A 159 -14.30 8.96 -16.43
CA LEU A 159 -12.96 8.49 -16.76
C LEU A 159 -12.00 9.68 -16.91
N LEU A 160 -10.91 9.68 -16.15
CA LEU A 160 -9.76 10.56 -16.37
C LEU A 160 -8.73 9.81 -17.22
N THR A 161 -8.29 10.47 -18.30
CA THR A 161 -7.28 9.94 -19.21
C THR A 161 -6.47 11.07 -19.85
N HIS A 162 -5.43 10.74 -20.61
CA HIS A 162 -4.85 11.65 -21.59
C HIS A 162 -5.57 11.54 -22.94
N THR A 163 -5.55 12.60 -23.74
CA THR A 163 -6.13 12.65 -25.09
C THR A 163 -5.57 11.53 -25.97
N ARG A 164 -4.27 11.22 -25.86
CA ARG A 164 -3.63 10.13 -26.61
C ARG A 164 -4.11 8.73 -26.23
N ALA A 165 -4.47 8.52 -24.97
CA ALA A 165 -4.93 7.23 -24.47
C ALA A 165 -6.43 7.03 -24.69
N LEU A 166 -7.20 8.13 -24.74
CA LEU A 166 -8.65 8.12 -24.98
C LEU A 166 -9.04 7.30 -26.21
N GLN A 167 -8.26 7.36 -27.29
CA GLN A 167 -8.54 6.64 -28.55
C GLN A 167 -8.26 5.13 -28.47
N GLN A 168 -7.51 4.67 -27.47
CA GLN A 168 -7.07 3.27 -27.34
C GLN A 168 -7.88 2.49 -26.30
N LEU A 169 -8.50 3.21 -25.36
CA LEU A 169 -9.24 2.63 -24.25
C LEU A 169 -10.61 2.07 -24.71
N PRO A 170 -11.03 0.92 -24.18
CA PRO A 170 -12.37 0.36 -24.42
C PRO A 170 -13.40 1.01 -23.51
N ILE A 171 -13.68 2.29 -23.75
CA ILE A 171 -14.61 3.07 -22.94
C ILE A 171 -16.04 2.53 -23.19
N PRO A 172 -16.75 2.06 -22.14
CA PRO A 172 -18.13 1.61 -22.29
C PRO A 172 -19.08 2.77 -22.60
N ASP A 173 -20.17 2.47 -23.32
CA ASP A 173 -21.20 3.45 -23.63
C ASP A 173 -21.76 4.09 -22.35
N GLY A 174 -21.85 5.43 -22.34
CA GLY A 174 -22.36 6.20 -21.21
C GLY A 174 -21.34 6.52 -20.12
N LEU A 175 -20.07 6.10 -20.25
CA LEU A 175 -19.00 6.59 -19.38
C LEU A 175 -18.39 7.87 -19.95
N ASP A 176 -18.69 9.00 -19.31
CA ASP A 176 -18.09 10.28 -19.67
C ASP A 176 -16.59 10.28 -19.41
N SER A 177 -15.84 11.01 -20.23
CA SER A 177 -14.38 11.10 -20.13
C SER A 177 -13.90 12.54 -20.08
N LEU A 178 -12.91 12.82 -19.24
CA LEU A 178 -12.19 14.09 -19.18
C LEU A 178 -10.71 13.84 -19.49
N ALA A 179 -10.20 14.55 -20.50
CA ALA A 179 -8.80 14.52 -20.87
C ALA A 179 -8.02 15.51 -20.00
N ILE A 180 -7.15 15.01 -19.11
CA ILE A 180 -6.47 15.87 -18.13
C ILE A 180 -5.38 16.76 -18.75
N ASP A 181 -4.84 16.34 -19.90
CA ASP A 181 -3.85 17.08 -20.70
C ASP A 181 -4.47 18.26 -21.47
N ARG A 182 -5.81 18.37 -21.49
CA ARG A 182 -6.55 19.53 -22.01
C ARG A 182 -6.89 20.48 -20.87
N THR A 183 -5.86 21.20 -20.42
CA THR A 183 -5.96 22.09 -19.25
C THR A 183 -7.03 23.16 -19.41
N GLU A 184 -7.35 23.59 -20.63
CA GLU A 184 -8.39 24.57 -20.91
C GLU A 184 -9.79 24.15 -20.41
N ASP A 185 -10.03 22.84 -20.23
CA ASP A 185 -11.33 22.32 -19.77
C ASP A 185 -11.53 22.46 -18.25
N TRP A 186 -10.47 22.82 -17.50
CA TRP A 186 -10.50 22.89 -16.03
C TRP A 186 -9.58 23.96 -15.40
N SER A 187 -8.70 24.61 -16.17
CA SER A 187 -7.73 25.57 -15.65
C SER A 187 -8.36 26.83 -15.09
N ASP A 188 -9.57 27.20 -15.53
CA ASP A 188 -10.25 28.43 -15.11
C ASP A 188 -11.01 28.29 -13.78
N TYR A 189 -11.10 27.07 -13.23
CA TYR A 189 -11.69 26.85 -11.91
C TYR A 189 -10.78 27.42 -10.79
N SER A 190 -11.33 27.52 -9.57
CA SER A 190 -10.57 28.01 -8.41
C SER A 190 -9.39 27.09 -8.08
N ASP A 191 -8.25 27.65 -7.70
CA ASP A 191 -7.12 26.90 -7.13
C ASP A 191 -7.17 26.78 -5.61
N THR A 192 -8.20 27.32 -4.97
CA THR A 192 -8.45 27.09 -3.55
C THR A 192 -9.01 25.68 -3.34
N ALA A 193 -8.55 24.97 -2.31
CA ALA A 193 -9.08 23.65 -1.98
C ALA A 193 -10.62 23.68 -1.87
N PRO A 194 -11.33 22.75 -2.52
CA PRO A 194 -12.78 22.64 -2.35
C PRO A 194 -13.11 22.26 -0.90
N HIS A 195 -14.28 22.68 -0.42
CA HIS A 195 -14.80 22.26 0.86
C HIS A 195 -15.79 21.12 0.63
N VAL A 196 -15.39 19.89 0.97
CA VAL A 196 -16.21 18.68 0.87
C VAL A 196 -16.23 18.02 2.25
N GLU A 197 -17.41 17.79 2.79
CA GLU A 197 -17.55 17.02 4.04
C GLU A 197 -17.33 15.54 3.74
N LEU A 198 -16.31 14.94 4.37
CA LEU A 198 -15.95 13.54 4.25
C LEU A 198 -15.85 12.91 5.64
N ASP A 199 -16.39 11.71 5.77
CA ASP A 199 -16.15 10.83 6.90
C ASP A 199 -14.98 9.88 6.60
N GLY A 200 -14.27 9.43 7.63
CA GLY A 200 -13.20 8.43 7.48
C GLY A 200 -13.69 7.12 6.86
N ASP A 201 -14.97 6.79 7.03
CA ASP A 201 -15.57 5.62 6.42
C ASP A 201 -15.82 5.78 4.92
N ASN A 202 -15.83 7.00 4.37
CA ASN A 202 -15.99 7.20 2.92
C ASN A 202 -14.86 6.55 2.13
N LEU A 203 -15.18 5.99 0.96
CA LEU A 203 -14.18 5.33 0.10
C LEU A 203 -13.14 6.33 -0.41
N ALA A 204 -11.88 5.94 -0.34
CA ALA A 204 -10.77 6.65 -0.99
C ALA A 204 -10.48 6.06 -2.38
N TYR A 205 -10.48 4.73 -2.48
CA TYR A 205 -10.20 4.06 -3.74
C TYR A 205 -10.87 2.69 -3.87
N VAL A 206 -10.91 2.20 -5.11
CA VAL A 206 -11.15 0.79 -5.43
C VAL A 206 -10.00 0.26 -6.28
N ILE A 207 -9.34 -0.80 -5.82
CA ILE A 207 -8.25 -1.47 -6.56
C ILE A 207 -8.67 -2.90 -6.90
N TYR A 208 -8.44 -3.31 -8.15
CA TYR A 208 -8.84 -4.63 -8.62
C TYR A 208 -7.73 -5.66 -8.43
N THR A 209 -8.04 -6.73 -7.71
CA THR A 209 -7.14 -7.88 -7.52
C THR A 209 -7.52 -9.04 -8.45
N SER A 210 -6.57 -9.95 -8.70
CA SER A 210 -6.86 -11.19 -9.43
C SER A 210 -7.76 -12.09 -8.58
N GLY A 211 -9.03 -12.22 -8.97
CA GLY A 211 -9.94 -13.15 -8.30
C GLY A 211 -9.58 -14.60 -8.61
N SER A 212 -9.62 -15.47 -7.59
CA SER A 212 -9.49 -16.93 -7.72
C SER A 212 -10.52 -17.56 -8.68
N THR A 213 -11.65 -16.87 -8.90
CA THR A 213 -12.72 -17.24 -9.83
C THR A 213 -12.46 -16.79 -11.28
N GLY A 214 -11.28 -16.24 -11.57
CA GLY A 214 -10.85 -15.78 -12.90
C GLY A 214 -11.24 -14.33 -13.24
N MET A 215 -12.30 -13.79 -12.63
CA MET A 215 -12.71 -12.40 -12.82
C MET A 215 -12.12 -11.49 -11.74
N PRO A 216 -11.52 -10.33 -12.10
CA PRO A 216 -11.03 -9.37 -11.14
C PRO A 216 -12.12 -8.88 -10.17
N LYS A 217 -11.74 -8.61 -8.93
CA LYS A 217 -12.65 -8.09 -7.89
C LYS A 217 -12.10 -6.77 -7.35
N GLY A 218 -12.94 -5.74 -7.28
CA GLY A 218 -12.55 -4.45 -6.70
C GLY A 218 -12.58 -4.51 -5.19
N VAL A 219 -11.44 -4.27 -4.54
CA VAL A 219 -11.34 -4.07 -3.08
C VAL A 219 -11.57 -2.59 -2.79
N ALA A 220 -12.59 -2.29 -1.98
CA ALA A 220 -12.99 -0.93 -1.65
C ALA A 220 -12.35 -0.50 -0.32
N VAL A 221 -11.50 0.52 -0.36
CA VAL A 221 -10.75 1.00 0.81
C VAL A 221 -11.21 2.40 1.19
N SER A 222 -11.52 2.57 2.48
CA SER A 222 -11.95 3.83 3.07
C SER A 222 -10.78 4.76 3.43
N HIS A 223 -11.08 6.05 3.52
CA HIS A 223 -10.11 7.10 3.84
C HIS A 223 -9.43 6.93 5.20
N GLY A 224 -10.16 6.51 6.23
CA GLY A 224 -9.66 6.32 7.60
C GLY A 224 -8.57 5.25 7.69
N PRO A 225 -8.86 3.99 7.31
CA PRO A 225 -7.86 2.93 7.23
C PRO A 225 -6.64 3.32 6.38
N LEU A 226 -6.88 4.00 5.26
CA LEU A 226 -5.82 4.47 4.37
C LEU A 226 -4.89 5.48 5.06
N VAL A 227 -5.43 6.55 5.64
CA VAL A 227 -4.58 7.60 6.23
C VAL A 227 -3.82 7.10 7.45
N ALA A 228 -4.44 6.24 8.27
CA ALA A 228 -3.78 5.56 9.38
C ALA A 228 -2.58 4.73 8.90
N HIS A 229 -2.77 3.97 7.81
CA HIS A 229 -1.70 3.20 7.21
C HIS A 229 -0.56 4.07 6.67
N ILE A 230 -0.87 5.13 5.90
CA ILE A 230 0.14 5.99 5.29
C ILE A 230 0.99 6.71 6.34
N ILE A 231 0.39 7.17 7.44
CA ILE A 231 1.13 7.78 8.56
C ILE A 231 2.05 6.74 9.20
N ALA A 232 1.51 5.57 9.57
CA ALA A 232 2.28 4.53 10.22
C ALA A 232 3.46 4.05 9.35
N THR A 233 3.26 3.93 8.04
CA THR A 233 4.33 3.60 7.09
C THR A 233 5.40 4.70 7.04
N GLY A 234 4.98 5.96 6.93
CA GLY A 234 5.89 7.11 6.92
C GLY A 234 6.79 7.16 8.15
N GLU A 235 6.21 6.94 9.34
CA GLU A 235 6.94 6.83 10.61
C GLU A 235 7.89 5.62 10.63
N ARG A 236 7.42 4.46 10.17
CA ARG A 236 8.19 3.21 10.17
C ARG A 236 9.42 3.29 9.28
N TYR A 237 9.29 3.92 8.11
CA TYR A 237 10.37 4.21 7.17
C TYR A 237 11.24 5.41 7.59
N GLU A 238 10.88 6.15 8.64
CA GLU A 238 11.56 7.39 9.06
C GLU A 238 11.61 8.41 7.91
N THR A 239 10.48 8.60 7.23
CA THR A 239 10.36 9.49 6.06
C THR A 239 10.53 10.95 6.48
N SER A 240 11.28 11.71 5.69
CA SER A 240 11.58 13.12 5.95
C SER A 240 11.54 13.96 4.67
N PRO A 241 11.47 15.30 4.75
CA PRO A 241 11.51 16.16 3.57
C PRO A 241 12.78 16.06 2.72
N ALA A 242 13.85 15.47 3.25
CA ALA A 242 15.08 15.24 2.50
C ALA A 242 14.99 14.03 1.55
N ASP A 243 13.91 13.26 1.62
CA ASP A 243 13.79 12.01 0.89
C ASP A 243 13.26 12.17 -0.55
N CYS A 244 13.60 11.18 -1.36
CA CYS A 244 13.06 10.97 -2.70
C CYS A 244 12.71 9.49 -2.88
N GLU A 245 11.41 9.20 -2.97
CA GLU A 245 10.88 7.85 -3.24
C GLU A 245 10.83 7.61 -4.75
N LEU A 246 11.37 6.50 -5.23
CA LEU A 246 11.16 6.04 -6.60
C LEU A 246 9.82 5.30 -6.70
N HIS A 247 8.83 5.91 -7.33
CA HIS A 247 7.55 5.30 -7.63
C HIS A 247 7.66 4.34 -8.83
N PHE A 248 8.04 3.10 -8.54
CA PHE A 248 8.31 2.05 -9.53
C PHE A 248 7.06 1.23 -9.91
N MET A 249 6.20 0.91 -8.95
CA MET A 249 5.06 0.01 -9.15
C MET A 249 3.95 0.64 -10.03
N SER A 250 3.10 -0.20 -10.64
CA SER A 250 1.92 0.27 -11.39
C SER A 250 0.87 0.80 -10.43
N PHE A 251 0.21 1.91 -10.80
CA PHE A 251 -0.89 2.50 -10.03
C PHE A 251 -2.09 1.55 -9.87
N ALA A 252 -2.17 0.48 -10.66
CA ALA A 252 -3.18 -0.56 -10.47
C ALA A 252 -2.91 -1.48 -9.26
N PHE A 253 -1.77 -1.33 -8.58
CA PHE A 253 -1.46 -2.02 -7.33
C PHE A 253 -1.50 -1.05 -6.15
N ASP A 254 -2.01 -1.52 -5.02
CA ASP A 254 -2.15 -0.76 -3.77
C ASP A 254 -0.80 -0.30 -3.18
N GLY A 255 0.26 -1.11 -3.28
CA GLY A 255 1.63 -0.74 -2.91
C GLY A 255 2.14 0.53 -3.61
N ALA A 256 1.69 0.81 -4.84
CA ALA A 256 2.05 2.04 -5.53
C ALA A 256 1.49 3.28 -4.81
N HIS A 257 0.30 3.16 -4.24
CA HIS A 257 -0.35 4.26 -3.52
C HIS A 257 0.33 4.56 -2.19
N GLU A 258 0.81 3.53 -1.49
CA GLU A 258 1.74 3.74 -0.36
C GLU A 258 2.94 4.59 -0.81
N GLY A 259 3.61 4.18 -1.89
CA GLY A 259 4.84 4.77 -2.41
C GLY A 259 4.75 6.18 -3.00
N TRP A 260 3.56 6.78 -3.12
CA TRP A 260 3.46 8.23 -3.36
C TRP A 260 2.81 8.99 -2.20
N MET A 261 1.94 8.36 -1.41
CA MET A 261 1.26 9.05 -0.33
C MET A 261 2.18 9.31 0.87
N HIS A 262 2.91 8.30 1.37
CA HIS A 262 3.76 8.49 2.55
C HIS A 262 4.89 9.52 2.34
N PRO A 263 5.59 9.59 1.19
CA PRO A 263 6.57 10.65 0.97
C PRO A 263 5.89 12.02 0.92
N LEU A 264 4.78 12.15 0.18
CA LEU A 264 4.15 13.45 -0.02
C LEU A 264 3.57 14.05 1.27
N ILE A 265 2.94 13.26 2.14
CA ILE A 265 2.44 13.79 3.43
C ILE A 265 3.56 14.15 4.42
N ASN A 266 4.78 13.64 4.19
CA ASN A 266 5.97 13.93 5.01
C ASN A 266 6.89 15.00 4.41
N GLY A 267 6.46 15.69 3.33
CA GLY A 267 7.24 16.77 2.71
C GLY A 267 8.35 16.28 1.76
N ALA A 268 8.43 14.98 1.49
CA ALA A 268 9.43 14.37 0.61
C ALA A 268 9.00 14.43 -0.88
N SER A 269 9.93 14.15 -1.78
CA SER A 269 9.65 14.11 -3.22
C SER A 269 9.41 12.70 -3.74
N VAL A 270 8.68 12.59 -4.85
CA VAL A 270 8.43 11.33 -5.57
C VAL A 270 8.98 11.43 -6.99
N LEU A 271 9.81 10.47 -7.37
CA LEU A 271 10.23 10.26 -8.76
C LEU A 271 9.33 9.22 -9.41
N ILE A 272 8.58 9.61 -10.42
CA ILE A 272 7.70 8.70 -11.16
C ILE A 272 8.46 8.20 -12.39
N ARG A 273 8.57 6.87 -12.53
CA ARG A 273 9.06 6.28 -13.78
C ARG A 273 8.00 6.36 -14.88
N ASP A 274 8.42 6.39 -16.13
CA ASP A 274 7.50 6.23 -17.26
C ASP A 274 6.98 4.79 -17.36
N ASP A 275 6.09 4.53 -18.32
CA ASP A 275 5.50 3.20 -18.55
C ASP A 275 6.50 2.19 -19.13
N SER A 276 7.66 2.63 -19.61
CA SER A 276 8.63 1.72 -20.22
C SER A 276 9.19 0.72 -19.21
N LEU A 277 9.55 -0.48 -19.67
CA LEU A 277 10.21 -1.45 -18.84
C LEU A 277 11.64 -0.97 -18.52
N TRP A 278 11.82 -0.43 -17.32
CA TRP A 278 13.14 -0.07 -16.83
C TRP A 278 13.89 -1.36 -16.51
N LEU A 279 15.05 -1.55 -17.13
CA LEU A 279 16.00 -2.58 -16.74
C LEU A 279 16.72 -2.15 -15.45
N PRO A 280 17.29 -3.10 -14.68
CA PRO A 280 18.04 -2.79 -13.46
C PRO A 280 19.14 -1.75 -13.67
N GLU A 281 19.88 -1.83 -14.77
CA GLU A 281 20.92 -0.88 -15.17
C GLU A 281 20.37 0.55 -15.28
N TYR A 282 19.28 0.72 -16.04
CA TYR A 282 18.67 2.04 -16.24
C TYR A 282 18.06 2.58 -14.96
N THR A 283 17.43 1.71 -14.15
CA THR A 283 16.88 2.09 -12.84
C THR A 283 17.98 2.59 -11.91
N TYR A 284 19.10 1.87 -11.86
CA TYR A 284 20.26 2.24 -11.08
C TYR A 284 20.81 3.62 -11.47
N GLU A 285 20.93 3.89 -12.78
CA GLU A 285 21.31 5.21 -13.30
C GLU A 285 20.32 6.31 -12.89
N GLN A 286 19.01 6.06 -12.99
CA GLN A 286 18.00 7.04 -12.59
C GLN A 286 18.02 7.30 -11.08
N MET A 287 18.25 6.26 -10.26
CA MET A 287 18.38 6.39 -8.81
C MET A 287 19.54 7.30 -8.41
N HIS A 288 20.69 7.17 -9.09
CA HIS A 288 21.82 8.10 -8.94
C HIS A 288 21.47 9.51 -9.42
N ARG A 289 20.95 9.64 -10.64
CA ARG A 289 20.65 10.93 -11.27
C ARG A 289 19.70 11.79 -10.45
N HIS A 290 18.71 11.18 -9.82
CA HIS A 290 17.66 11.88 -9.09
C HIS A 290 17.85 11.87 -7.57
N ASN A 291 18.95 11.30 -7.08
CA ASN A 291 19.24 11.12 -5.65
C ASN A 291 18.10 10.41 -4.92
N VAL A 292 17.65 9.28 -5.47
CA VAL A 292 16.63 8.45 -4.81
C VAL A 292 17.17 7.97 -3.47
N THR A 293 16.36 8.10 -2.42
CA THR A 293 16.72 7.69 -1.05
C THR A 293 15.88 6.52 -0.56
N MET A 294 14.74 6.25 -1.19
CA MET A 294 13.81 5.19 -0.83
C MET A 294 13.23 4.55 -2.09
N ALA A 295 13.07 3.23 -2.09
CA ALA A 295 12.46 2.52 -3.20
C ALA A 295 11.80 1.20 -2.76
N VAL A 296 10.67 0.88 -3.36
CA VAL A 296 9.98 -0.40 -3.20
C VAL A 296 10.04 -1.22 -4.49
N PHE A 297 10.49 -2.48 -4.39
CA PHE A 297 10.64 -3.36 -5.56
C PHE A 297 10.08 -4.77 -5.31
N PRO A 298 9.55 -5.45 -6.34
CA PRO A 298 9.35 -6.88 -6.29
C PRO A 298 10.66 -7.61 -5.97
N PRO A 299 10.66 -8.71 -5.19
CA PRO A 299 11.87 -9.39 -4.76
C PRO A 299 12.85 -9.76 -5.87
N VAL A 300 12.33 -10.27 -6.99
CA VAL A 300 13.15 -10.65 -8.16
C VAL A 300 13.86 -9.42 -8.74
N TYR A 301 13.16 -8.29 -8.82
CA TYR A 301 13.73 -7.06 -9.34
C TYR A 301 14.80 -6.48 -8.41
N LEU A 302 14.55 -6.49 -7.09
CA LEU A 302 15.53 -6.08 -6.09
C LEU A 302 16.80 -6.94 -6.17
N GLN A 303 16.65 -8.25 -6.36
CA GLN A 303 17.78 -9.15 -6.55
C GLN A 303 18.59 -8.75 -7.78
N GLN A 304 17.96 -8.55 -8.93
CA GLN A 304 18.65 -8.15 -10.16
C GLN A 304 19.35 -6.79 -10.03
N LEU A 305 18.72 -5.84 -9.35
CA LEU A 305 19.32 -4.55 -9.01
C LEU A 305 20.55 -4.72 -8.11
N ALA A 306 20.48 -5.61 -7.12
CA ALA A 306 21.61 -5.92 -6.25
C ALA A 306 22.75 -6.63 -7.00
N GLU A 307 22.45 -7.54 -7.93
CA GLU A 307 23.44 -8.18 -8.82
C GLU A 307 24.12 -7.16 -9.75
N HIS A 308 23.37 -6.15 -10.22
CA HIS A 308 23.94 -5.02 -10.96
C HIS A 308 24.85 -4.16 -10.07
N ALA A 309 24.37 -3.76 -8.90
CA ALA A 309 25.12 -2.96 -7.94
C ALA A 309 26.42 -3.63 -7.46
N GLU A 310 26.41 -4.96 -7.31
CA GLU A 310 27.61 -5.74 -6.94
C GLU A 310 28.68 -5.70 -8.04
N ARG A 311 28.27 -5.74 -9.31
CA ARG A 311 29.18 -5.66 -10.47
C ARG A 311 29.74 -4.25 -10.65
N ASP A 312 28.90 -3.23 -10.47
CA ASP A 312 29.27 -1.83 -10.63
C ASP A 312 30.12 -1.29 -9.46
N GLY A 313 29.78 -1.67 -8.23
CA GLY A 313 30.53 -1.32 -7.02
C GLY A 313 30.22 0.06 -6.43
N ASN A 314 29.34 0.85 -7.05
CA ASN A 314 28.95 2.20 -6.61
C ASN A 314 27.43 2.33 -6.40
N PRO A 315 26.82 1.63 -5.42
CA PRO A 315 25.37 1.63 -5.23
C PRO A 315 24.83 3.05 -4.99
N PRO A 316 23.61 3.38 -5.46
CA PRO A 316 22.96 4.64 -5.15
C PRO A 316 22.77 4.80 -3.65
N ALA A 317 22.76 6.05 -3.18
CA ALA A 317 22.66 6.40 -1.75
C ALA A 317 21.23 6.21 -1.19
N VAL A 318 20.59 5.09 -1.54
CA VAL A 318 19.29 4.69 -1.03
C VAL A 318 19.42 4.17 0.38
N ARG A 319 18.72 4.80 1.31
CA ARG A 319 18.69 4.42 2.72
C ARG A 319 17.63 3.36 3.03
N VAL A 320 16.53 3.31 2.27
CA VAL A 320 15.44 2.35 2.46
C VAL A 320 15.19 1.59 1.17
N TYR A 321 15.34 0.26 1.23
CA TYR A 321 14.68 -0.61 0.25
C TYR A 321 13.58 -1.40 0.95
N CYS A 322 12.39 -1.40 0.36
CA CYS A 322 11.33 -2.32 0.72
C CYS A 322 11.12 -3.34 -0.40
N PHE A 323 10.86 -4.58 -0.02
CA PHE A 323 10.41 -5.63 -0.93
C PHE A 323 9.19 -6.32 -0.35
N GLY A 324 8.35 -6.89 -1.21
CA GLY A 324 7.12 -7.54 -0.79
C GLY A 324 6.41 -8.23 -1.94
N GLY A 325 5.39 -9.01 -1.61
CA GLY A 325 4.57 -9.75 -2.58
C GLY A 325 5.07 -11.15 -2.93
N ASP A 326 6.29 -11.53 -2.56
CA ASP A 326 6.79 -12.92 -2.66
C ASP A 326 7.83 -13.21 -1.57
N ALA A 327 8.10 -14.49 -1.32
CA ALA A 327 9.04 -14.94 -0.31
C ALA A 327 10.50 -14.66 -0.73
N VAL A 328 11.28 -14.04 0.15
CA VAL A 328 12.68 -13.68 -0.13
C VAL A 328 13.63 -14.60 0.60
N ALA A 329 14.38 -15.42 -0.14
CA ALA A 329 15.35 -16.34 0.45
C ALA A 329 16.51 -15.58 1.10
N GLN A 330 17.12 -16.19 2.12
CA GLN A 330 18.26 -15.61 2.84
C GLN A 330 19.39 -15.13 1.89
N ALA A 331 19.69 -15.87 0.82
CA ALA A 331 20.73 -15.49 -0.12
C ALA A 331 20.47 -14.14 -0.81
N SER A 332 19.23 -13.87 -1.21
CA SER A 332 18.84 -12.59 -1.83
C SER A 332 18.86 -11.44 -0.81
N TYR A 333 18.47 -11.70 0.43
CA TYR A 333 18.61 -10.75 1.55
C TYR A 333 20.09 -10.38 1.82
N ASP A 334 20.97 -11.38 1.90
CA ASP A 334 22.40 -11.17 2.14
C ASP A 334 23.07 -10.44 0.97
N LEU A 335 22.66 -10.73 -0.26
CA LEU A 335 23.10 -10.01 -1.46
C LEU A 335 22.68 -8.54 -1.41
N ALA A 336 21.42 -8.24 -1.09
CA ALA A 336 20.94 -6.86 -1.01
C ALA A 336 21.74 -6.04 0.01
N TRP A 337 22.02 -6.57 1.20
CA TRP A 337 22.88 -5.90 2.19
C TRP A 337 24.29 -5.62 1.70
N ARG A 338 24.93 -6.62 1.07
CA ARG A 338 26.31 -6.55 0.62
C ARG A 338 26.46 -5.56 -0.54
N ALA A 339 25.54 -5.61 -1.51
CA ALA A 339 25.62 -4.87 -2.76
C ALA A 339 25.03 -3.46 -2.65
N LEU A 340 23.82 -3.31 -2.11
CA LEU A 340 23.07 -2.05 -2.08
C LEU A 340 23.39 -1.18 -0.86
N LYS A 341 23.91 -1.78 0.23
CA LYS A 341 24.37 -1.09 1.46
C LYS A 341 23.37 -0.08 2.06
N PRO A 342 22.07 -0.40 2.20
CA PRO A 342 21.10 0.54 2.75
C PRO A 342 21.27 0.79 4.25
N THR A 343 20.49 1.72 4.80
CA THR A 343 20.30 1.85 6.25
C THR A 343 19.32 0.80 6.76
N TYR A 344 18.23 0.58 6.02
CA TYR A 344 17.17 -0.37 6.35
C TYR A 344 16.79 -1.21 5.13
N LEU A 345 16.57 -2.51 5.36
CA LEU A 345 15.77 -3.35 4.49
C LEU A 345 14.42 -3.60 5.14
N PHE A 346 13.36 -3.51 4.36
CA PHE A 346 12.02 -3.87 4.77
C PHE A 346 11.48 -5.04 3.96
N ASN A 347 10.79 -5.94 4.64
CA ASN A 347 9.89 -6.89 3.99
C ASN A 347 8.45 -6.50 4.34
N GLY A 348 7.70 -6.07 3.35
CA GLY A 348 6.29 -5.73 3.44
C GLY A 348 5.41 -6.91 3.07
N TYR A 349 4.43 -7.19 3.92
CA TYR A 349 3.40 -8.17 3.65
C TYR A 349 2.01 -7.59 3.93
N GLY A 350 1.15 -7.76 2.94
CA GLY A 350 -0.24 -8.12 3.17
C GLY A 350 -1.10 -8.08 1.92
N PRO A 351 -2.32 -8.61 2.05
CA PRO A 351 -3.30 -8.57 0.99
C PRO A 351 -3.96 -7.18 0.89
N THR A 352 -4.46 -6.84 -0.30
CA THR A 352 -5.13 -5.55 -0.58
C THR A 352 -6.33 -5.31 0.32
N GLU A 353 -7.01 -6.37 0.74
CA GLU A 353 -8.14 -6.36 1.68
C GLU A 353 -7.76 -5.87 3.09
N THR A 354 -6.48 -5.75 3.40
CA THR A 354 -5.94 -5.28 4.69
C THR A 354 -5.14 -3.98 4.58
N VAL A 355 -5.44 -3.21 3.52
CA VAL A 355 -4.87 -1.89 3.23
C VAL A 355 -3.34 -1.99 3.10
N VAL A 356 -2.92 -2.38 1.90
CA VAL A 356 -1.54 -2.38 1.42
C VAL A 356 -0.61 -3.29 2.24
N THR A 357 -0.01 -2.78 3.33
CA THR A 357 1.06 -3.44 4.09
C THR A 357 0.76 -3.45 5.60
N PRO A 358 -0.06 -4.38 6.10
CA PRO A 358 -0.35 -4.54 7.52
C PRO A 358 0.83 -5.02 8.36
N LEU A 359 1.79 -5.73 7.78
CA LEU A 359 2.95 -6.30 8.45
C LEU A 359 4.23 -5.81 7.81
N LEU A 360 5.15 -5.27 8.63
CA LEU A 360 6.45 -4.79 8.19
C LEU A 360 7.57 -5.35 9.06
N TRP A 361 8.48 -6.09 8.43
CA TRP A 361 9.75 -6.43 9.02
C TRP A 361 10.76 -5.32 8.74
N LYS A 362 11.37 -4.76 9.79
CA LYS A 362 12.41 -3.72 9.69
C LYS A 362 13.74 -4.34 10.07
N ALA A 363 14.61 -4.56 9.09
CA ALA A 363 15.94 -5.10 9.30
C ALA A 363 17.00 -3.99 9.23
N ARG A 364 17.97 -4.05 10.14
CA ARG A 364 19.18 -3.21 10.17
C ARG A 364 20.39 -4.03 9.75
N LYS A 365 21.47 -3.32 9.43
CA LYS A 365 22.74 -3.96 9.08
C LYS A 365 23.19 -4.88 10.22
N GLY A 366 23.41 -6.15 9.88
CA GLY A 366 23.85 -7.18 10.82
C GLY A 366 22.71 -7.97 11.45
N ASP A 367 21.46 -7.56 11.26
CA ASP A 367 20.31 -8.38 11.68
C ASP A 367 20.27 -9.64 10.80
N PRO A 368 20.22 -10.83 11.41
CA PRO A 368 20.09 -12.07 10.63
C PRO A 368 18.70 -12.13 10.01
N CYS A 369 18.59 -12.76 8.84
CA CYS A 369 17.29 -13.19 8.29
C CYS A 369 16.54 -14.07 9.31
N GLY A 370 17.26 -14.95 10.00
CA GLY A 370 16.74 -15.76 11.11
C GLY A 370 15.87 -16.95 10.69
N ALA A 371 15.54 -17.07 9.41
CA ALA A 371 14.76 -18.16 8.83
C ALA A 371 15.15 -18.41 7.36
N VAL A 372 14.53 -19.42 6.73
CA VAL A 372 14.72 -19.75 5.31
C VAL A 372 14.35 -18.57 4.40
N TYR A 373 13.31 -17.84 4.79
CA TYR A 373 12.82 -16.64 4.10
C TYR A 373 12.78 -15.45 5.06
N ALA A 374 12.91 -14.25 4.50
CA ALA A 374 12.76 -12.99 5.24
C ALA A 374 11.41 -12.96 5.97
N PRO A 375 11.38 -12.66 7.29
CA PRO A 375 10.14 -12.55 8.04
C PRO A 375 9.22 -11.47 7.47
N ILE A 376 7.91 -11.65 7.63
CA ILE A 376 6.91 -10.61 7.31
C ILE A 376 6.78 -9.54 8.42
N GLY A 377 7.37 -9.81 9.59
CA GLY A 377 7.57 -8.82 10.64
C GLY A 377 6.40 -8.67 11.61
N THR A 378 6.13 -7.43 12.00
CA THR A 378 5.18 -7.08 13.06
C THR A 378 4.07 -6.19 12.52
N LEU A 379 2.92 -6.19 13.20
CA LEU A 379 1.78 -5.34 12.86
C LEU A 379 2.17 -3.86 12.84
N LEU A 380 1.76 -3.19 11.77
CA LEU A 380 1.91 -1.76 11.56
C LEU A 380 0.64 -1.02 11.98
N GLY A 381 0.78 0.04 12.78
CA GLY A 381 -0.36 0.84 13.26
C GLY A 381 -1.35 0.06 14.15
N ASN A 382 -2.59 0.54 14.20
CA ASN A 382 -3.68 -0.03 15.00
C ASN A 382 -4.35 -1.21 14.32
N ARG A 383 -3.63 -2.33 14.26
CA ARG A 383 -4.10 -3.57 13.65
C ARG A 383 -4.06 -4.71 14.65
N SER A 384 -4.82 -5.75 14.36
CA SER A 384 -4.71 -7.04 15.04
C SER A 384 -4.36 -8.13 14.03
N GLY A 385 -3.75 -9.21 14.50
CA GLY A 385 -3.36 -10.32 13.63
C GLY A 385 -3.16 -11.62 14.37
N TYR A 386 -3.88 -12.67 14.01
CA TYR A 386 -3.85 -13.95 14.73
C TYR A 386 -3.47 -15.09 13.83
N VAL A 387 -2.69 -16.04 14.34
CA VAL A 387 -2.42 -17.31 13.68
C VAL A 387 -3.35 -18.36 14.29
N LEU A 388 -4.31 -18.84 13.51
CA LEU A 388 -5.38 -19.72 13.98
C LEU A 388 -5.31 -21.10 13.32
N ASP A 389 -5.89 -22.09 14.00
CA ASP A 389 -6.17 -23.40 13.39
C ASP A 389 -7.49 -23.39 12.60
N SER A 390 -7.85 -24.54 12.00
CA SER A 390 -9.08 -24.70 11.21
C SER A 390 -10.38 -24.56 12.01
N GLN A 391 -10.29 -24.48 13.34
CA GLN A 391 -11.41 -24.30 14.27
C GLN A 391 -11.41 -22.91 14.92
N LEU A 392 -10.56 -22.00 14.43
CA LEU A 392 -10.39 -20.63 14.93
C LEU A 392 -9.76 -20.54 16.33
N ASN A 393 -9.04 -21.57 16.77
CA ASN A 393 -8.28 -21.51 18.01
C ASN A 393 -6.89 -20.88 17.77
N LEU A 394 -6.40 -20.12 18.75
CA LEU A 394 -5.05 -19.55 18.69
C LEU A 394 -3.98 -20.64 18.66
N GLN A 395 -3.04 -20.51 17.72
CA GLN A 395 -1.90 -21.41 17.64
C GLN A 395 -0.80 -21.01 18.64
N PRO A 396 -0.08 -21.99 19.23
CA PRO A 396 1.11 -21.70 20.02
C PRO A 396 2.22 -21.06 19.18
N ILE A 397 3.10 -20.30 19.86
CA ILE A 397 4.27 -19.71 19.22
C ILE A 397 5.15 -20.81 18.60
N GLY A 398 5.41 -20.66 17.30
CA GLY A 398 6.21 -21.59 16.49
C GLY A 398 5.41 -22.68 15.77
N VAL A 399 4.07 -22.72 15.93
CA VAL A 399 3.19 -23.64 15.22
C VAL A 399 2.54 -22.93 14.05
N ALA A 400 2.48 -23.60 12.89
CA ALA A 400 1.87 -23.06 11.69
C ALA A 400 0.34 -23.02 11.80
N GLY A 401 -0.27 -21.97 11.24
CA GLY A 401 -1.71 -21.81 11.12
C GLY A 401 -2.05 -20.79 10.05
N GLU A 402 -3.34 -20.49 9.92
CA GLU A 402 -3.86 -19.47 9.00
C GLU A 402 -3.77 -18.08 9.66
N LEU A 403 -3.27 -17.11 8.90
CA LEU A 403 -3.12 -15.73 9.36
C LEU A 403 -4.41 -14.96 9.11
N TYR A 404 -5.03 -14.49 10.19
CA TYR A 404 -6.17 -13.58 10.18
C TYR A 404 -5.69 -12.17 10.57
N LEU A 405 -6.20 -11.15 9.89
CA LEU A 405 -5.86 -9.75 10.14
C LEU A 405 -7.13 -8.95 10.41
N GLY A 406 -7.06 -8.02 11.35
CA GLY A 406 -8.19 -7.22 11.80
C GLY A 406 -7.77 -5.82 12.28
N GLY A 407 -8.72 -5.12 12.90
CA GLY A 407 -8.55 -3.75 13.39
C GLY A 407 -8.86 -2.69 12.33
N GLU A 408 -8.30 -1.49 12.49
CA GLU A 408 -8.58 -0.32 11.64
C GLU A 408 -8.08 -0.50 10.19
N GLY A 409 -7.23 -1.50 9.94
CA GLY A 409 -6.61 -1.73 8.65
C GLY A 409 -7.37 -2.65 7.70
N VAL A 410 -8.67 -2.88 7.87
CA VAL A 410 -9.45 -3.78 6.99
C VAL A 410 -10.22 -2.94 5.96
N ALA A 411 -10.19 -3.36 4.69
CA ALA A 411 -10.98 -2.76 3.63
C ALA A 411 -12.48 -2.89 3.93
N ARG A 412 -13.32 -2.01 3.35
CA ARG A 412 -14.77 -2.11 3.49
C ARG A 412 -15.31 -3.44 2.93
N GLY A 413 -14.61 -4.00 1.95
CA GLY A 413 -14.87 -5.30 1.37
C GLY A 413 -14.76 -5.28 -0.16
N TYR A 414 -15.29 -6.33 -0.80
CA TYR A 414 -15.37 -6.39 -2.25
C TYR A 414 -16.57 -5.60 -2.78
N LEU A 415 -16.30 -4.75 -3.76
CA LEU A 415 -17.28 -3.87 -4.40
C LEU A 415 -18.46 -4.66 -4.95
N GLU A 416 -19.68 -4.37 -4.48
CA GLU A 416 -20.94 -4.98 -4.95
C GLU A 416 -20.94 -6.53 -4.90
N ARG A 417 -20.22 -7.11 -3.94
CA ARG A 417 -20.11 -8.57 -3.73
C ARG A 417 -20.28 -8.94 -2.26
N PRO A 418 -21.48 -8.80 -1.66
CA PRO A 418 -21.70 -9.01 -0.23
C PRO A 418 -21.48 -10.45 0.26
N ALA A 419 -21.36 -11.42 -0.65
CA ALA A 419 -21.11 -12.82 -0.33
C ALA A 419 -19.61 -13.18 -0.25
N LEU A 420 -18.72 -12.24 -0.54
CA LEU A 420 -17.27 -12.44 -0.64
C LEU A 420 -16.49 -11.70 0.45
#